data_AF-A0A429QJE4-F1
#
_entry.id   AF-A0A429QJE4-F1
#
_cell.length_a   1.000
_cell.length_b   1.000
_cell.length_c   1.000
_cell.angle_alpha   90.00
_cell.angle_beta   90.00
_cell.angle_gamma   90.00
#
_symmetry.space_group_name_H-M   'P 1'
#
loop_
_entity.id
_entity.type
_entity.pdbx_description
1 polymer ?
#
loop_
_entity_poly.entity_id
_entity_poly.type
_entity_poly.pdbx_seq_one_letter_code
_entity_poly.pdbx_strand_id
1 'polypeptide(L)'
;TGSSLSAVVVRFNKRRRRYERQGLLVEQQALAHAERSCRADAVVRARDRDRARRRRAAEDTRFTAAFAAEIRRLFPGCPPGRALAIAAHASLRGSGRVGRTAAGRALDPYAVSVAVRAAVRHLDTEYDALLAAGVPRFEA
;
A
#
# COMPACT_ATOMS: atom_id res chain seq x y z
N THR A 1 -26.50 -15.10 -13.90
CA THR A 1 -26.18 -15.15 -15.35
C THR A 1 -25.71 -13.77 -15.77
N GLY A 2 -24.58 -13.67 -16.47
CA GLY A 2 -24.01 -12.38 -16.90
C GLY A 2 -24.75 -11.78 -18.10
N SER A 3 -24.37 -10.56 -18.51
CA SER A 3 -24.87 -9.92 -19.74
C SER A 3 -24.30 -10.65 -20.96
N SER A 4 -25.14 -11.05 -21.92
CA SER A 4 -24.68 -11.62 -23.20
C SER A 4 -24.04 -10.57 -24.12
N LEU A 5 -24.46 -9.31 -24.00
CA LEU A 5 -23.91 -8.18 -24.75
C LEU A 5 -23.34 -7.11 -23.81
N SER A 6 -22.16 -6.60 -24.15
CA SER A 6 -21.60 -5.41 -23.50
C SER A 6 -20.73 -4.62 -24.48
N ALA A 7 -20.69 -3.29 -24.32
CA ALA A 7 -19.87 -2.42 -25.15
C ALA A 7 -19.18 -1.35 -24.31
N VAL A 8 -17.88 -1.13 -24.52
CA VAL A 8 -17.15 -0.03 -23.88
C VAL A 8 -17.40 1.25 -24.65
N VAL A 9 -17.95 2.25 -23.97
CA VAL A 9 -18.20 3.56 -24.57
C VAL A 9 -16.96 4.41 -24.39
N VAL A 10 -16.44 4.94 -25.49
CA VAL A 10 -15.31 5.86 -25.51
C VAL A 10 -15.71 7.16 -26.20
N ARG A 11 -15.06 8.26 -25.83
CA ARG A 11 -15.21 9.55 -26.48
C ARG A 11 -13.83 10.09 -26.84
N PHE A 12 -13.66 10.60 -28.05
CA PHE A 12 -12.40 11.19 -28.45
C PHE A 12 -12.18 12.55 -27.75
N ASN A 13 -11.10 12.68 -26.99
CA ASN A 13 -10.66 13.93 -26.40
C ASN A 13 -9.74 14.66 -27.38
N LYS A 14 -10.26 15.72 -28.02
CA LYS A 14 -9.52 16.50 -29.02
C LYS A 14 -8.26 17.17 -28.46
N ARG A 15 -8.32 17.70 -27.23
CA ARG A 15 -7.20 18.40 -26.57
C ARG A 15 -6.03 17.45 -26.29
N ARG A 16 -6.32 16.21 -25.87
CA ARG A 16 -5.31 15.19 -25.57
C ARG A 16 -5.06 14.21 -26.72
N ARG A 17 -5.74 14.38 -27.86
CA ARG A 17 -5.68 13.52 -29.06
C ARG A 17 -5.79 12.02 -28.74
N ARG A 18 -6.68 11.63 -27.84
CA ARG A 18 -6.87 10.23 -27.42
C ARG A 18 -8.32 9.91 -27.07
N TYR A 19 -8.71 8.65 -27.20
CA TYR A 19 -10.01 8.18 -26.70
C TYR A 19 -10.00 8.05 -25.19
N GLU A 20 -11.05 8.57 -24.53
CA GLU A 20 -11.27 8.48 -23.10
C GLU A 20 -12.51 7.61 -22.83
N ARG A 21 -12.35 6.60 -21.98
CA ARG A 21 -13.44 5.70 -21.59
C ARG A 21 -14.50 6.48 -20.81
N GLN A 22 -15.74 6.45 -21.30
CA GLN A 22 -16.90 7.08 -20.67
C GLN A 22 -17.67 6.10 -19.80
N GLY A 23 -17.73 4.83 -20.18
CA GLY A 23 -18.49 3.84 -19.42
C GLY A 23 -18.60 2.49 -20.11
N LEU A 24 -19.55 1.69 -19.63
CA LEU A 24 -19.90 0.38 -20.15
C LEU A 24 -21.42 0.34 -20.38
N LEU A 25 -21.85 -0.02 -21.59
CA LEU A 25 -23.23 -0.37 -21.87
C LEU A 25 -23.42 -1.87 -21.65
N VAL A 26 -24.47 -2.24 -20.95
CA VAL A 26 -24.88 -3.61 -20.65
C VAL A 26 -26.39 -3.73 -20.79
N GLU A 27 -26.88 -4.95 -20.92
CA GLU A 27 -28.32 -5.20 -20.93
C GLU A 27 -28.96 -4.76 -19.60
N GLN A 28 -30.12 -4.11 -19.68
CA GLN A 28 -30.83 -3.59 -18.50
C GLN A 28 -31.15 -4.71 -17.48
N GLN A 29 -31.51 -5.90 -17.97
CA GLN A 29 -31.78 -7.06 -17.11
C GLN A 29 -30.53 -7.52 -16.37
N ALA A 30 -29.37 -7.52 -17.03
CA ALA A 30 -28.10 -7.87 -16.42
C ALA A 30 -27.70 -6.86 -15.34
N LEU A 31 -27.92 -5.56 -15.58
CA LEU A 31 -27.72 -4.51 -14.58
C LEU A 31 -28.62 -4.72 -13.35
N ALA A 32 -29.92 -4.92 -13.56
CA ALA A 32 -30.88 -5.12 -12.46
C ALA A 32 -30.58 -6.41 -11.66
N HIS A 33 -30.13 -7.47 -12.32
CA HIS A 33 -29.68 -8.69 -11.64
C HIS A 33 -28.43 -8.44 -10.79
N ALA A 34 -27.44 -7.73 -11.32
CA ALA A 34 -26.24 -7.37 -10.58
C ALA A 34 -26.58 -6.52 -9.33
N GLU A 35 -27.49 -5.56 -9.45
CA GLU A 35 -27.95 -4.76 -8.31
C GLU A 35 -28.62 -5.62 -7.22
N ARG A 36 -29.51 -6.54 -7.59
CA ARG A 36 -30.15 -7.46 -6.64
C ARG A 36 -29.13 -8.33 -5.93
N SER A 37 -28.19 -8.91 -6.65
CA SER A 37 -27.13 -9.75 -6.08
C SER A 37 -26.22 -8.96 -5.14
N CYS A 38 -25.80 -7.75 -5.53
CA CYS A 38 -24.98 -6.85 -4.70
C CYS A 38 -25.70 -6.37 -3.43
N ARG A 39 -27.03 -6.24 -3.46
CA ARG A 39 -27.84 -5.91 -2.28
C ARG A 39 -27.98 -7.14 -1.37
N ALA A 40 -28.23 -8.31 -1.94
CA ALA A 40 -28.40 -9.55 -1.19
C ALA A 40 -27.14 -9.94 -0.41
N ASP A 41 -25.96 -9.69 -0.96
CA ASP A 41 -24.68 -10.06 -0.33
C ASP A 41 -24.05 -8.94 0.54
N ALA A 42 -24.66 -7.74 0.58
CA ALA A 42 -24.04 -6.55 1.17
C ALA A 42 -23.66 -6.74 2.64
N VAL A 43 -24.53 -7.39 3.43
CA VAL A 43 -24.30 -7.66 4.85
C VAL A 43 -23.17 -8.66 5.06
N VAL A 44 -23.12 -9.73 4.25
CA VAL A 44 -22.04 -10.73 4.32
C VAL A 44 -20.70 -10.08 3.96
N ARG A 45 -20.65 -9.33 2.85
CA ARG A 45 -19.45 -8.59 2.44
C ARG A 45 -19.01 -7.56 3.47
N ALA A 46 -19.93 -6.90 4.17
CA ALA A 46 -19.58 -5.97 5.26
C ALA A 46 -18.92 -6.72 6.43
N ARG A 47 -19.51 -7.83 6.88
CA ARG A 47 -18.96 -8.66 7.96
C ARG A 47 -17.59 -9.24 7.60
N ASP A 48 -17.41 -9.70 6.37
CA ASP A 48 -16.11 -10.18 5.88
C ASP A 48 -15.06 -9.09 5.82
N ARG A 49 -15.42 -7.88 5.38
CA ARG A 49 -14.51 -6.72 5.41
C ARG A 49 -14.07 -6.37 6.82
N ASP A 50 -14.99 -6.41 7.79
CA ASP A 50 -14.69 -6.16 9.20
C ASP A 50 -13.75 -7.23 9.78
N ARG A 51 -14.05 -8.52 9.56
CA ARG A 51 -13.19 -9.63 9.97
C ARG A 51 -11.80 -9.51 9.35
N ALA A 52 -11.73 -9.26 8.05
CA ALA A 52 -10.48 -9.09 7.35
C ALA A 52 -9.70 -7.85 7.82
N ARG A 53 -10.39 -6.74 8.18
CA ARG A 53 -9.75 -5.57 8.80
C ARG A 53 -9.09 -5.94 10.12
N ARG A 54 -9.81 -6.65 11.01
CA ARG A 54 -9.28 -7.09 12.30
C ARG A 54 -8.07 -8.02 12.13
N ARG A 55 -8.20 -9.02 11.25
CA ARG A 55 -7.10 -9.96 10.95
C ARG A 55 -5.86 -9.22 10.43
N ARG A 56 -6.04 -8.30 9.48
CA ARG A 56 -4.96 -7.47 8.94
C ARG A 56 -4.30 -6.59 9.99
N ALA A 57 -5.07 -5.99 10.90
CA ALA A 57 -4.51 -5.19 11.98
C ALA A 57 -3.61 -6.05 12.89
N ALA A 58 -4.06 -7.25 13.25
CA ALA A 58 -3.24 -8.18 14.04
C ALA A 58 -1.98 -8.66 13.30
N GLU A 59 -2.09 -8.99 12.01
CA GLU A 59 -0.95 -9.31 11.15
C GLU A 59 0.06 -8.15 11.08
N ASP A 60 -0.43 -6.92 10.95
CA ASP A 60 0.40 -5.72 10.85
C ASP A 60 1.15 -5.47 12.16
N THR A 61 0.50 -5.62 13.32
CA THR A 61 1.18 -5.55 14.64
C THR A 61 2.27 -6.60 14.78
N ARG A 62 1.99 -7.85 14.40
CA ARG A 62 2.99 -8.95 14.47
C ARG A 62 4.17 -8.68 13.56
N PHE A 63 3.90 -8.24 12.34
CA PHE A 63 4.94 -7.90 11.38
C PHE A 63 5.83 -6.75 11.89
N THR A 64 5.23 -5.68 12.39
CA THR A 64 5.99 -4.55 12.99
C THR A 64 6.86 -5.02 14.15
N ALA A 65 6.35 -5.88 15.03
CA ALA A 65 7.14 -6.42 16.14
C ALA A 65 8.32 -7.28 15.65
N ALA A 66 8.09 -8.15 14.67
CA ALA A 66 9.13 -9.00 14.08
C ALA A 66 10.20 -8.17 13.37
N PHE A 67 9.79 -7.16 12.61
CA PHE A 67 10.71 -6.25 11.93
C PHE A 67 11.55 -5.44 12.92
N ALA A 68 10.95 -4.97 14.02
CA ALA A 68 11.68 -4.27 15.08
C ALA A 68 12.69 -5.19 15.78
N ALA A 69 12.34 -6.46 16.02
CA ALA A 69 13.25 -7.44 16.57
C ALA A 69 14.43 -7.70 15.63
N GLU A 70 14.18 -7.81 14.32
CA GLU A 70 15.21 -8.00 13.32
C GLU A 70 16.16 -6.79 13.20
N ILE A 71 15.63 -5.56 13.28
CA ILE A 71 16.46 -4.36 13.38
C ILE A 71 17.41 -4.46 14.58
N ARG A 72 16.92 -4.83 15.76
CA ARG A 72 17.78 -4.94 16.96
C ARG A 72 18.81 -6.07 16.84
N ARG A 73 18.48 -7.14 16.11
CA ARG A 73 19.41 -8.24 15.83
C ARG A 73 20.57 -7.78 14.93
N LEU A 74 20.26 -7.05 13.86
CA LEU A 74 21.25 -6.54 12.90
C LEU A 74 22.01 -5.31 13.42
N PHE A 75 21.37 -4.51 14.26
CA PHE A 75 21.89 -3.25 14.81
C PHE A 75 21.77 -3.26 16.34
N PRO A 76 22.66 -3.96 17.07
CA PRO A 76 22.54 -4.14 18.51
C PRO A 76 22.64 -2.84 19.33
N GLY A 77 23.23 -1.78 18.76
CA GLY A 77 23.25 -0.44 19.37
C GLY A 77 21.95 0.37 19.19
N CYS A 78 20.97 -0.12 18.42
CA CYS A 78 19.73 0.61 18.17
C CYS A 78 18.78 0.54 19.38
N PRO A 79 18.37 1.68 19.97
CA PRO A 79 17.44 1.67 21.09
C PRO A 79 16.10 1.01 20.74
N PRO A 80 15.45 0.28 21.66
CA PRO A 80 14.20 -0.44 21.39
C PRO A 80 13.08 0.45 20.83
N GLY A 81 12.92 1.66 21.37
CA GLY A 81 11.92 2.62 20.89
C GLY A 81 12.20 3.09 19.45
N ARG A 82 13.49 3.30 19.10
CA ARG A 82 13.91 3.69 17.75
C ARG A 82 13.65 2.55 16.75
N ALA A 83 14.03 1.32 17.09
CA ALA A 83 13.75 0.15 16.25
C ALA A 83 12.24 -0.03 16.00
N LEU A 84 11.40 0.18 17.02
CA LEU A 84 9.95 0.11 16.88
C LEU A 84 9.41 1.22 15.97
N ALA A 85 9.90 2.45 16.09
CA ALA A 85 9.48 3.57 15.24
C ALA A 85 9.83 3.31 13.76
N ILE A 86 11.05 2.84 13.48
CA ILE A 86 11.49 2.47 12.12
C ILE A 86 10.62 1.35 11.57
N ALA A 87 10.39 0.29 12.36
CA ALA A 87 9.56 -0.84 11.96
C ALA A 87 8.11 -0.41 11.68
N ALA A 88 7.53 0.44 12.52
CA ALA A 88 6.18 0.96 12.33
C ALA A 88 6.10 1.75 11.02
N HIS A 89 7.07 2.63 10.76
CA HIS A 89 7.15 3.39 9.51
C HIS A 89 7.30 2.49 8.27
N ALA A 90 8.19 1.49 8.35
CA ALA A 90 8.42 0.53 7.26
C ALA A 90 7.21 -0.37 6.99
N SER A 91 6.37 -0.60 8.01
CA SER A 91 5.19 -1.47 7.96
C SER A 91 3.93 -0.80 7.39
N LEU A 92 3.91 0.52 7.20
CA LEU A 92 2.73 1.24 6.71
C LEU A 92 2.23 0.68 5.36
N ARG A 93 0.91 0.55 5.21
CA ARG A 93 0.27 0.05 3.97
C ARG A 93 0.11 1.16 2.94
N GLY A 94 0.13 0.78 1.67
CA GLY A 94 -0.19 1.68 0.55
C GLY A 94 0.87 2.74 0.22
N SER A 95 2.01 2.74 0.92
CA SER A 95 3.05 3.77 0.82
C SER A 95 4.28 3.34 0.00
N GLY A 96 4.30 2.12 -0.53
CA GLY A 96 5.45 1.57 -1.26
C GLY A 96 6.70 1.32 -0.39
N ARG A 97 6.55 1.29 0.95
CA ARG A 97 7.66 1.09 1.89
C ARG A 97 8.18 -0.35 1.90
N VAL A 98 9.44 -0.49 2.34
CA VAL A 98 10.19 -1.76 2.33
C VAL A 98 9.43 -2.90 3.00
N GLY A 99 8.76 -2.67 4.13
CA GLY A 99 8.06 -3.73 4.86
C GLY A 99 6.92 -4.42 4.08
N ARG A 100 6.53 -3.89 2.91
CA ARG A 100 5.52 -4.50 2.03
C ARG A 100 6.09 -5.16 0.78
N THR A 101 7.38 -5.02 0.51
CA THR A 101 8.04 -5.78 -0.55
C THR A 101 8.18 -7.25 -0.14
N ALA A 102 8.45 -8.14 -1.09
CA ALA A 102 8.69 -9.55 -0.79
C ALA A 102 9.88 -9.71 0.17
N ALA A 103 10.98 -9.00 -0.10
CA ALA A 103 12.19 -9.02 0.73
C ALA A 103 11.93 -8.46 2.15
N GLY A 104 11.20 -7.35 2.29
CA GLY A 104 10.86 -6.82 3.61
C GLY A 104 9.92 -7.72 4.40
N ARG A 105 9.00 -8.44 3.75
CA ARG A 105 8.14 -9.45 4.40
C ARG A 105 8.93 -10.69 4.82
N ALA A 106 9.96 -11.06 4.08
CA ALA A 106 10.89 -12.14 4.42
C ALA A 106 11.90 -11.73 5.50
N LEU A 107 11.84 -10.48 5.98
CA LEU A 107 12.83 -9.92 6.91
C LEU A 107 14.27 -10.04 6.38
N ASP A 108 14.43 -9.89 5.07
CA ASP A 108 15.73 -9.92 4.42
C ASP A 108 16.67 -8.86 5.04
N PRO A 109 17.90 -9.23 5.44
CA PRO A 109 18.81 -8.31 6.13
C PRO A 109 19.14 -7.05 5.34
N TYR A 110 19.23 -7.15 4.00
CA TYR A 110 19.50 -6.00 3.15
C TYR A 110 18.29 -5.06 3.13
N ALA A 111 17.08 -5.60 2.96
CA ALA A 111 15.84 -4.83 3.02
C ALA A 111 15.68 -4.12 4.38
N VAL A 112 15.92 -4.82 5.50
CA VAL A 112 15.88 -4.23 6.84
C VAL A 112 16.89 -3.09 6.98
N SER A 113 18.11 -3.29 6.50
CA SER A 113 19.16 -2.27 6.52
C SER A 113 18.80 -1.04 5.68
N VAL A 114 18.19 -1.22 4.51
CA VAL A 114 17.69 -0.11 3.68
C VAL A 114 16.64 0.70 4.42
N ALA A 115 15.72 0.05 5.15
CA ALA A 115 14.71 0.74 5.94
C ALA A 115 15.33 1.57 7.08
N VAL A 116 16.33 1.01 7.77
CA VAL A 116 17.07 1.72 8.83
C VAL A 116 17.84 2.91 8.26
N ARG A 117 18.59 2.72 7.17
CA ARG A 117 19.33 3.81 6.50
C ARG A 117 18.39 4.92 6.04
N ALA A 118 17.24 4.56 5.46
CA ALA A 118 16.24 5.53 5.06
C ALA A 118 15.73 6.32 6.27
N ALA A 119 15.44 5.66 7.39
CA ALA A 119 14.99 6.34 8.61
C ALA A 119 16.06 7.31 9.15
N VAL A 120 17.32 6.88 9.22
CA VAL A 120 18.43 7.76 9.65
C VAL A 120 18.55 8.97 8.75
N ARG A 121 18.55 8.76 7.44
CA ARG A 121 18.65 9.85 6.46
C ARG A 121 17.51 10.87 6.57
N HIS A 122 16.29 10.41 6.80
CA HIS A 122 15.13 11.33 6.87
C HIS A 122 14.91 11.94 8.25
N LEU A 123 15.44 11.35 9.33
CA LEU A 123 15.15 11.77 10.70
C LEU A 123 16.35 12.38 11.44
N ASP A 124 17.56 12.00 11.07
CA ASP A 124 18.78 12.41 11.78
C ASP A 124 19.70 13.30 10.94
N THR A 125 19.32 13.63 9.69
CA THR A 125 20.10 14.52 8.83
C THR A 125 19.21 15.58 8.18
N GLU A 126 19.83 16.61 7.61
CA GLU A 126 19.14 17.69 6.89
C GLU A 126 18.62 17.27 5.51
N TYR A 127 18.60 15.97 5.19
CA TYR A 127 18.29 15.43 3.86
C TYR A 127 17.03 16.03 3.24
N ASP A 128 15.94 16.09 4.01
CA ASP A 128 14.66 16.61 3.51
C ASP A 128 14.73 18.13 3.23
N ALA A 129 15.50 18.87 4.04
CA ALA A 129 15.74 20.30 3.81
C ALA A 129 16.61 20.53 2.57
N LEU A 130 17.67 19.74 2.39
CA LEU A 130 18.55 19.81 1.21
C LEU A 130 17.80 19.47 -0.08
N LEU A 131 16.94 18.44 -0.06
CA LEU A 131 16.08 18.12 -1.20
C LEU A 131 15.09 19.26 -1.51
N ALA A 132 14.49 19.88 -0.48
CA ALA A 132 13.60 21.02 -0.66
C ALA A 132 14.33 22.25 -1.22
N ALA A 133 15.61 22.43 -0.88
CA ALA A 133 16.50 23.44 -1.44
C ALA A 133 16.99 23.13 -2.86
N GLY A 134 16.61 21.99 -3.44
CA GLY A 134 16.94 21.60 -4.81
C GLY A 134 18.27 20.87 -4.96
N VAL A 135 18.91 20.46 -3.86
CA VAL A 135 20.16 19.67 -3.90
C VAL A 135 19.86 18.29 -4.52
N PRO A 136 20.70 17.79 -5.46
CA PRO A 136 20.52 16.46 -6.03
C PRO A 136 20.56 15.35 -4.97
N ARG A 137 19.75 14.29 -5.16
CA ARG A 137 19.58 13.19 -4.18
C ARG A 137 20.85 12.47 -3.74
N PHE A 138 21.90 12.49 -4.56
CA PHE A 138 23.19 11.85 -4.26
C PHE A 138 24.15 12.77 -3.50
N GLU A 139 23.84 14.06 -3.45
CA GLU A 139 24.64 15.10 -2.79
C GLU A 139 23.97 15.63 -1.50
N ALA A 140 22.65 15.46 -1.38
CA ALA A 140 21.86 15.70 -0.18
C ALA A 140 22.07 14.58 0.86
#